data_AF-A0A969F7P4-F1
#
_entry.id   AF-A0A969F7P4-F1
#
_cell.length_a   1.000
_cell.length_b   1.000
_cell.length_c   1.000
_cell.angle_alpha   90.00
_cell.angle_beta   90.00
_cell.angle_gamma   90.00
#
_symmetry.space_group_name_H-M   'P 1'
#
loop_
_entity.id
_entity.type
_entity.pdbx_description
1 polymer ?
#
loop_
_entity_poly.entity_id
_entity_poly.type
_entity_poly.pdbx_seq_one_letter_code
_entity_poly.pdbx_strand_id
1 'polypeptide(L)'
;MKILHGTWIPQTENGFIQTGAFYLWVETTESKKQRSRSKPIHPRQLARSELATFLADELGIKIVSSQSGEAISPKHFLLPSAADQPLPSLELSRYLEAETSEEFDFQYWQIDCYRAIAPSKQTLIAMRQSAMSSTCSTTYISLRCTI
;
A
#
# COMPACT_ATOMS: atom_id res chain seq x y z
N MET A 1 -3.04 -11.99 -9.68
CA MET A 1 -3.97 -11.38 -8.68
C MET A 1 -3.43 -10.02 -8.25
N LYS A 2 -4.29 -9.06 -7.91
CA LYS A 2 -3.94 -7.72 -7.38
C LYS A 2 -4.63 -7.52 -6.03
N ILE A 3 -3.88 -7.16 -5.00
CA ILE A 3 -4.39 -6.91 -3.64
C ILE A 3 -4.20 -5.42 -3.34
N LEU A 4 -5.29 -4.74 -2.98
CA LEU A 4 -5.28 -3.31 -2.68
C LEU A 4 -5.04 -3.08 -1.17
N HIS A 5 -3.94 -2.42 -0.86
CA HIS A 5 -3.58 -2.03 0.49
C HIS A 5 -3.90 -0.55 0.72
N GLY A 6 -4.56 -0.27 1.84
CA GLY A 6 -4.86 1.09 2.29
C GLY A 6 -4.16 1.40 3.61
N THR A 7 -3.50 2.55 3.70
CA THR A 7 -2.84 2.96 4.94
C THR A 7 -3.02 4.46 5.17
N TRP A 8 -3.47 4.82 6.38
CA TRP A 8 -3.44 6.20 6.84
C TRP A 8 -2.05 6.52 7.41
N ILE A 9 -1.36 7.49 6.82
CA ILE A 9 -0.08 7.97 7.32
C ILE A 9 -0.33 9.34 7.97
N PRO A 10 -0.14 9.48 9.30
CA PRO A 10 -0.33 10.74 9.99
C PRO A 10 0.75 11.75 9.57
N GLN A 11 0.38 13.03 9.51
CA GLN A 11 1.32 14.12 9.37
C GLN A 11 1.87 14.44 10.76
N THR A 12 3.19 14.57 10.87
CA THR A 12 3.88 14.83 12.13
C THR A 12 3.73 16.30 12.51
N GLU A 13 2.51 16.73 12.83
CA GLU A 13 2.22 18.06 13.36
C GLU A 13 1.73 17.93 14.80
N ASN A 14 2.26 18.78 15.68
CA ASN A 14 1.86 18.83 17.09
C ASN A 14 0.49 19.51 17.21
N GLY A 15 -0.57 18.80 16.87
CA GLY A 15 -1.95 19.26 16.96
C GLY A 15 -2.90 18.15 17.43
N PHE A 16 -3.99 18.53 18.11
CA PHE A 16 -5.06 17.61 18.51
C PHE A 16 -5.81 17.01 17.31
N ILE A 17 -5.78 17.70 16.16
CA ILE A 17 -6.35 17.21 14.91
C ILE A 17 -5.35 16.21 14.30
N GLN A 18 -5.80 14.96 14.12
CA GLN A 18 -5.04 13.93 13.41
C GLN A 18 -5.02 14.24 11.90
N THR A 19 -4.14 15.15 11.50
CA THR A 19 -3.84 15.42 10.10
C THR A 19 -3.05 14.26 9.50
N GLY A 20 -3.20 14.05 8.20
CA GLY A 20 -2.58 12.92 7.50
C GLY A 20 -3.16 12.73 6.12
N ALA A 21 -2.75 11.66 5.46
CA ALA A 21 -3.33 11.28 4.20
C ALA A 21 -3.49 9.77 4.09
N PHE A 22 -4.53 9.37 3.36
CA PHE A 22 -4.77 7.98 3.03
C PHE A 22 -3.99 7.63 1.76
N TYR A 23 -3.21 6.56 1.84
CA TYR A 23 -2.37 6.07 0.77
C TYR A 23 -2.84 4.69 0.31
N LEU A 24 -2.89 4.50 -1.01
CA LEU A 24 -3.21 3.25 -1.66
C LEU A 24 -1.98 2.71 -2.38
N TRP A 25 -1.71 1.42 -2.23
CA TRP A 25 -0.74 0.70 -3.04
C TRP A 25 -1.25 -0.69 -3.35
N VAL A 26 -0.65 -1.34 -4.34
CA VAL A 26 -1.12 -2.65 -4.82
C VAL A 26 0.00 -3.66 -4.75
N GLU A 27 -0.31 -4.80 -4.14
CA GLU A 27 0.54 -5.98 -4.12
C GLU A 27 0.08 -6.97 -5.19
N THR A 28 1.01 -7.60 -5.88
CA THR A 28 0.75 -8.54 -6.96
C THR A 28 1.39 -9.90 -6.71
N THR A 29 0.92 -10.89 -7.44
CA THR A 29 1.49 -12.24 -7.42
C THR A 29 2.87 -12.31 -8.07
N GLU A 30 3.15 -11.41 -9.02
CA GLU A 30 4.41 -11.40 -9.74
C GLU A 30 5.49 -10.63 -8.97
N SER A 31 6.58 -11.30 -8.63
CA SER A 31 7.74 -10.62 -8.05
C SER A 31 8.64 -10.07 -9.14
N LYS A 32 8.85 -8.75 -9.14
CA LYS A 32 9.83 -8.07 -9.98
C LYS A 32 11.13 -7.93 -9.19
N LYS A 33 12.23 -8.44 -9.75
CA LYS A 33 13.57 -8.19 -9.20
C LYS A 33 13.97 -6.75 -9.51
N GLN A 34 13.67 -5.83 -8.60
CA GLN A 34 14.11 -4.44 -8.72
C GLN A 34 15.40 -4.24 -7.93
N ARG A 35 16.51 -4.08 -8.66
CA ARG A 35 17.81 -3.73 -8.08
C ARG A 35 17.89 -2.20 -7.92
N SER A 36 17.65 -1.72 -6.72
CA SER A 36 18.04 -0.36 -6.31
C SER A 36 19.33 -0.46 -5.48
N ARG A 37 20.32 0.39 -5.77
CA ARG A 37 21.63 0.40 -5.10
C ARG A 37 21.58 0.98 -3.68
N SER A 38 20.52 1.67 -3.29
CA SER A 38 20.49 2.46 -2.05
C SER A 38 19.34 2.12 -1.10
N LYS A 39 18.19 1.63 -1.59
CA LYS A 39 17.03 1.29 -0.76
C LYS A 39 16.27 0.10 -1.34
N PRO A 40 15.87 -0.88 -0.52
CA PRO A 40 15.13 -2.04 -0.99
C PRO A 40 13.71 -1.63 -1.41
N ILE A 41 13.35 -1.96 -2.65
CA ILE A 41 12.04 -1.67 -3.25
C ILE A 41 11.19 -2.93 -3.11
N HIS A 42 9.93 -2.79 -2.67
CA HIS A 42 9.06 -3.96 -2.47
C HIS A 42 8.87 -4.71 -3.80
N PRO A 43 9.26 -6.00 -3.90
CA PRO A 43 9.38 -6.69 -5.18
C PRO A 43 8.03 -7.00 -5.83
N ARG A 44 6.97 -7.08 -5.04
CA ARG A 44 5.61 -7.42 -5.50
C ARG A 44 4.68 -6.22 -5.59
N GLN A 45 5.22 -5.00 -5.69
CA GLN A 45 4.38 -3.81 -5.87
C GLN A 45 4.04 -3.56 -7.34
N LEU A 46 2.90 -2.91 -7.59
CA LEU A 46 2.73 -2.17 -8.84
C LEU A 46 3.56 -0.89 -8.82
N ALA A 47 4.44 -0.73 -9.80
CA ALA A 47 5.23 0.49 -9.95
C ALA A 47 4.33 1.66 -10.39
N ARG A 48 4.80 2.89 -10.20
CA ARG A 48 4.07 4.14 -10.48
C ARG A 48 3.17 4.13 -11.72
N SER A 49 3.69 3.77 -12.89
CA SER A 49 2.93 3.80 -14.16
C SER A 49 1.81 2.76 -14.17
N GLU A 50 2.11 1.54 -13.74
CA GLU A 50 1.15 0.44 -13.68
C GLU A 50 0.07 0.68 -12.62
N LEU A 51 0.46 1.28 -11.48
CA LEU A 51 -0.46 1.71 -10.44
C LEU A 51 -1.42 2.77 -10.97
N ALA A 52 -0.91 3.77 -11.72
CA ALA A 52 -1.75 4.79 -12.33
C ALA A 52 -2.78 4.20 -13.31
N THR A 53 -2.35 3.28 -14.18
CA THR A 53 -3.23 2.57 -15.11
C THR A 53 -4.28 1.74 -14.35
N PHE A 54 -3.88 0.97 -13.35
CA PHE A 54 -4.80 0.18 -12.54
C PHE A 54 -5.85 1.05 -11.83
N LEU A 55 -5.43 2.17 -11.24
CA LEU A 55 -6.33 3.11 -10.58
C LEU A 55 -7.34 3.69 -11.55
N ALA A 56 -6.92 4.07 -12.76
CA ALA A 56 -7.79 4.66 -13.77
C ALA A 56 -8.76 3.64 -14.38
N ASP A 57 -8.24 2.48 -14.81
CA ASP A 57 -9.00 1.53 -15.62
C ASP A 57 -9.89 0.63 -14.77
N GLU A 58 -9.42 0.21 -13.60
CA GLU A 58 -10.10 -0.80 -12.79
C GLU A 58 -10.87 -0.19 -11.61
N LEU A 59 -10.32 0.88 -11.03
CA LEU A 59 -10.96 1.57 -9.90
C LEU A 59 -11.67 2.87 -10.31
N GLY A 60 -11.57 3.29 -11.57
CA GLY A 60 -12.19 4.53 -12.07
C GLY A 60 -11.64 5.81 -11.43
N ILE A 61 -10.48 5.74 -10.77
CA ILE A 61 -9.82 6.86 -10.10
C ILE A 61 -8.97 7.59 -11.13
N LYS A 62 -9.54 8.66 -11.71
CA LYS A 62 -8.82 9.50 -12.67
C LYS A 62 -7.77 10.34 -11.96
N ILE A 63 -6.50 10.01 -12.19
CA ILE A 63 -5.38 10.84 -11.76
C ILE A 63 -5.29 12.02 -12.74
N VAL A 64 -5.67 13.21 -12.27
CA VAL A 64 -5.57 14.42 -13.09
C VAL A 64 -4.09 14.69 -13.38
N SER A 65 -3.75 14.85 -14.66
CA SER A 65 -2.35 14.91 -15.15
C SER A 65 -1.52 16.01 -14.47
N SER A 66 -2.14 17.13 -14.10
CA SER A 66 -1.52 18.23 -13.35
C SER A 66 -1.06 17.86 -11.94
N GLN A 67 -1.60 16.78 -11.36
CA GLN A 67 -1.24 16.28 -10.02
C GLN A 67 -0.55 14.92 -10.07
N SER A 68 -0.35 14.35 -11.26
CA SER A 68 0.20 12.98 -11.43
C SER A 68 1.55 12.78 -10.76
N GLY A 69 2.38 13.83 -10.71
CA GLY A 69 3.67 13.91 -10.00
C GLY A 69 3.55 13.76 -8.48
N GLU A 70 2.56 14.42 -7.89
CA GLU A 70 2.34 14.51 -6.44
C GLU A 70 1.39 13.43 -5.92
N ALA A 71 0.47 12.96 -6.76
CA ALA A 71 -0.55 11.99 -6.41
C ALA A 71 0.05 10.61 -6.15
N ILE A 72 1.00 10.15 -6.96
CA ILE A 72 1.75 8.91 -6.67
C ILE A 72 3.15 9.29 -6.19
N SER A 73 3.54 8.81 -5.01
CA SER A 73 4.87 9.08 -4.46
C SER A 73 5.39 7.87 -3.69
N PRO A 74 6.72 7.65 -3.68
CA PRO A 74 7.31 6.57 -2.89
C PRO A 74 7.14 6.87 -1.40
N LYS A 75 6.66 5.88 -0.65
CA LYS A 75 6.59 5.84 0.82
C LYS A 75 7.38 4.66 1.34
N HIS A 76 7.79 4.73 2.60
CA HIS A 76 8.58 3.68 3.24
C HIS A 76 7.73 3.01 4.30
N PHE A 77 7.57 1.70 4.19
CA PHE A 77 6.81 0.89 5.12
C PHE A 77 7.74 -0.05 5.86
N LEU A 78 7.55 -0.19 7.16
CA LEU A 78 8.24 -1.20 7.96
C LEU A 78 7.43 -2.50 7.84
N LEU A 79 7.99 -3.50 7.16
CA LEU A 79 7.30 -4.77 6.87
C LEU A 79 8.06 -5.97 7.43
N PRO A 80 7.36 -7.03 7.87
CA PRO A 80 7.95 -8.32 8.19
C PRO A 80 8.72 -8.84 6.98
N SER A 81 9.96 -9.28 7.21
CA SER A 81 10.89 -9.68 6.16
C SER A 81 11.71 -10.88 6.62
N ALA A 82 11.93 -11.82 5.72
CA ALA A 82 12.77 -12.99 5.93
C ALA A 82 13.68 -13.16 4.69
N ALA A 83 14.95 -13.52 4.90
CA ALA A 83 15.94 -13.68 3.83
C ALA A 83 16.00 -12.48 2.86
N ASP A 84 16.03 -11.26 3.41
CA ASP A 84 16.08 -9.98 2.69
C ASP A 84 14.95 -9.78 1.67
N GLN A 85 13.79 -10.39 1.92
CA GLN A 85 12.58 -10.20 1.15
C GLN A 85 11.40 -9.93 2.09
N PRO A 86 10.45 -9.05 1.70
CA PRO A 86 9.27 -8.83 2.50
C PRO A 86 8.39 -10.08 2.42
N LEU A 87 7.86 -10.49 3.57
CA LEU A 87 6.86 -11.55 3.63
C LEU A 87 5.59 -11.08 2.89
N PRO A 88 4.93 -11.97 2.13
CA PRO A 88 3.66 -11.64 1.49
C PRO A 88 2.62 -11.20 2.52
N SER A 89 1.70 -10.31 2.13
CA SER A 89 0.53 -10.06 2.96
C SER A 89 -0.25 -11.36 3.21
N LEU A 90 -1.03 -11.42 4.29
CA LEU A 90 -1.80 -12.61 4.65
C LEU A 90 -2.78 -13.06 3.54
N GLU A 91 -3.35 -12.12 2.78
CA GLU A 91 -4.19 -12.46 1.63
C GLU A 91 -3.37 -13.07 0.50
N LEU A 92 -2.16 -12.54 0.26
CA LEU A 92 -1.27 -13.08 -0.77
C LEU A 92 -0.67 -14.43 -0.36
N SER A 93 -0.31 -14.62 0.91
CA SER A 93 0.24 -15.89 1.39
C SER A 93 -0.77 -17.03 1.22
N ARG A 94 -2.04 -16.76 1.53
CA ARG A 94 -3.14 -17.71 1.28
C ARG A 94 -3.30 -18.05 -0.19
N TYR A 95 -3.12 -17.07 -1.09
CA TYR A 95 -3.20 -17.33 -2.53
C TYR A 95 -1.99 -18.10 -3.07
N LEU A 96 -0.80 -17.82 -2.55
CA LEU A 96 0.43 -18.49 -2.95
C LEU A 96 0.62 -19.86 -2.28
N GLU A 97 -0.30 -20.25 -1.38
CA GLU A 97 -0.16 -21.41 -0.50
C GLU A 97 1.20 -21.42 0.22
N ALA A 98 1.73 -20.22 0.49
CA ALA A 98 3.05 -20.05 1.07
C ALA A 98 2.97 -20.23 2.58
N GLU A 99 3.84 -21.09 3.12
CA GLU A 99 4.03 -21.19 4.56
C GLU A 99 4.56 -19.86 5.10
N THR A 100 3.95 -19.39 6.19
CA THR A 100 4.40 -18.17 6.86
C THR A 100 5.59 -18.54 7.73
N SER A 101 6.76 -17.95 7.46
CA SER A 101 7.94 -18.15 8.29
C SER A 101 7.69 -17.65 9.71
N GLU A 102 8.03 -18.46 10.71
CA GLU A 102 7.91 -18.08 12.13
C GLU A 102 9.01 -17.09 12.55
N GLU A 103 10.15 -17.12 11.85
CA GLU A 103 11.27 -16.20 12.04
C GLU A 103 11.20 -15.07 11.01
N PHE A 104 11.10 -13.82 11.49
CA PHE A 104 11.13 -12.63 10.65
C PHE A 104 11.70 -11.44 11.41
N ASP A 105 12.33 -10.54 10.65
CA ASP A 105 12.75 -9.22 11.11
C ASP A 105 11.92 -8.14 10.43
N PHE A 106 11.95 -6.93 10.98
CA PHE A 106 11.31 -5.78 10.34
C PHE A 106 12.33 -4.99 9.51
N GLN A 107 12.02 -4.77 8.24
CA GLN A 107 12.85 -3.98 7.33
C GLN A 107 12.01 -2.90 6.63
N TYR A 108 12.64 -1.79 6.29
CA TYR A 108 11.99 -0.70 5.55
C TYR A 108 11.98 -0.99 4.06
N TRP A 109 10.80 -0.97 3.45
CA TRP A 109 10.61 -1.16 2.02
C TRP A 109 10.02 0.09 1.37
N GLN A 110 10.60 0.50 0.24
CA GLN A 110 10.05 1.58 -0.57
C GLN A 110 8.90 1.05 -1.46
N ILE A 111 7.76 1.73 -1.40
CA ILE A 111 6.53 1.39 -2.14
C ILE A 111 5.96 2.66 -2.79
N ASP A 112 5.66 2.60 -4.08
CA ASP A 112 4.91 3.65 -4.78
C ASP A 112 3.46 3.64 -4.32
N CYS A 113 2.99 4.77 -3.79
CA CYS A 113 1.65 4.89 -3.24
C CYS A 113 0.90 6.07 -3.84
N TYR A 114 -0.38 5.87 -4.14
CA TYR A 114 -1.32 6.91 -4.49
C TYR A 114 -1.90 7.56 -3.23
N ARG A 115 -1.75 8.88 -3.09
CA ARG A 115 -2.42 9.70 -2.08
C ARG A 115 -3.86 9.95 -2.53
N ALA A 116 -4.84 9.51 -1.74
CA ALA A 116 -6.24 9.80 -2.01
C ALA A 116 -6.55 11.28 -1.71
N ILE A 117 -6.92 12.04 -2.74
CA ILE A 117 -7.10 13.51 -2.69
C ILE A 117 -8.60 13.90 -2.66
N ALA A 118 -9.49 12.96 -2.98
CA ALA A 118 -10.93 13.11 -2.83
C ALA A 118 -11.57 11.74 -2.55
N PRO A 119 -12.62 11.67 -1.71
CA PRO A 119 -13.32 10.41 -1.48
C PRO A 119 -14.09 9.97 -2.73
N SER A 120 -13.54 9.05 -3.52
CA SER A 120 -14.36 8.25 -4.44
C SER A 120 -15.23 7.28 -3.62
N LYS A 121 -16.30 6.71 -4.19
CA LYS A 121 -17.13 5.69 -3.49
C LYS A 121 -16.27 4.56 -2.92
N GLN A 122 -15.25 4.09 -3.66
CA GLN A 122 -14.29 3.10 -3.19
C GLN A 122 -13.39 3.63 -2.06
N THR A 123 -12.90 4.87 -2.14
CA THR A 123 -12.11 5.49 -1.06
C THR A 123 -12.95 5.63 0.22
N LEU A 124 -14.24 5.94 0.10
CA LEU A 124 -15.16 6.00 1.26
C LEU A 124 -15.36 4.64 1.93
N ILE A 125 -15.46 3.57 1.14
CA ILE A 125 -15.55 2.20 1.67
C ILE A 125 -14.26 1.85 2.42
N ALA A 126 -13.10 2.17 1.85
CA ALA A 126 -11.79 1.95 2.46
C ALA A 126 -11.59 2.74 3.77
N MET A 127 -11.98 4.01 3.77
CA MET A 127 -11.89 4.90 4.92
C MET A 127 -12.84 4.47 6.05
N ARG A 128 -14.06 4.02 5.72
CA ARG A 128 -15.03 3.54 6.72
C ARG A 128 -14.53 2.32 7.49
N GLN A 129 -13.87 1.38 6.82
CA GLN A 129 -13.29 0.21 7.48
C GLN A 129 -12.10 0.58 8.37
N SER A 130 -11.39 1.67 8.04
CA SER A 130 -10.26 2.17 8.84
C SER A 130 -10.68 2.90 10.10
N ALA A 131 -11.78 3.65 10.05
CA ALA A 131 -12.27 4.40 11.20
C ALA A 131 -12.85 3.52 12.32
N MET A 132 -13.17 2.26 12.07
CA MET A 132 -13.75 1.35 13.08
C MET A 132 -12.71 0.53 13.87
N SER A 133 -11.43 0.58 13.49
CA SER A 133 -10.34 -0.13 14.16
C SER A 133 -9.43 0.78 15.00
N SER A 134 -9.84 2.05 15.23
CA SER A 134 -9.07 3.03 15.99
C SER A 134 -9.14 2.82 17.51
N THR A 135 -8.74 1.62 17.94
CA THR A 135 -8.11 1.42 19.25
C THR A 135 -6.86 0.58 19.02
N CYS A 136 -5.68 1.20 19.25
CA CYS A 136 -4.33 0.62 19.16
C CYS A 136 -3.58 0.76 17.80
N SER A 137 -2.30 1.14 17.93
CA SER A 137 -1.26 1.39 16.94
C SER A 137 -1.37 0.71 15.56
N THR A 138 -1.09 1.49 14.52
CA THR A 138 -0.72 1.06 13.15
C THR A 138 -1.58 -0.08 12.60
N THR A 139 -2.84 0.20 12.30
CA THR A 139 -3.73 -0.77 11.68
C THR A 139 -3.46 -0.89 10.18
N TYR A 140 -3.00 -2.07 9.78
CA TYR A 140 -2.86 -2.50 8.38
C TYR A 140 -4.26 -2.91 7.88
N ILE A 141 -4.79 -2.24 6.85
CA ILE A 141 -6.12 -2.56 6.32
C ILE A 141 -5.97 -3.04 4.88
N SER A 142 -6.05 -4.36 4.75
CA SER A 142 -6.10 -5.06 3.47
C SER A 142 -7.55 -5.11 3.01
N LEU A 143 -7.90 -4.32 1.99
CA LEU A 143 -9.22 -4.36 1.36
C LEU A 143 -9.19 -5.36 0.20
N ARG A 144 -9.98 -6.42 0.31
CA ARG A 144 -10.27 -7.30 -0.83
C ARG A 144 -11.08 -6.53 -1.86
N CYS A 145 -10.47 -6.24 -3.01
CA CYS A 145 -11.20 -5.96 -4.24
C CYS A 145 -11.16 -7.24 -5.07
N THR A 146 -12.19 -8.06 -4.98
CA THR A 146 -12.42 -9.14 -5.93
C THR A 146 -13.12 -8.50 -7.14
N ILE A 147 -12.42 -8.44 -8.27
CA ILE A 147 -13.03 -8.10 -9.57
C ILE A 147 -13.43 -9.42 -10.23
#